data_AF-A0A941WQF3-F1
#
_entry.id   AF-A0A941WQF3-F1
#
_cell.length_a   1.000
_cell.length_b   1.000
_cell.length_c   1.000
_cell.angle_alpha   90.00
_cell.angle_beta   90.00
_cell.angle_gamma   90.00
#
_symmetry.space_group_name_H-M   'P 1'
#
loop_
_entity.id
_entity.type
_entity.pdbx_description
1 polymer ?
#
loop_
_entity_poly.entity_id
_entity_poly.type
_entity_poly.pdbx_seq_one_letter_code
_entity_poly.pdbx_strand_id
1 'polypeptide(L)' 'MLEELKIAMTIDVKNKILYIGEENSSGVKYKYNNVKDLEDKIKFYLEYYYLQEIEYGNDKKGINNELEDEEEIL' A
#
# COMPACT_ATOMS: atom_id res chain seq x y z
N MET A 1 -15.88 -15.72 -2.03
CA MET A 1 -16.09 -14.29 -2.37
C MET A 1 -14.86 -13.84 -3.11
N LEU A 2 -14.99 -13.03 -4.16
CA LEU A 2 -13.84 -12.41 -4.79
C LEU A 2 -13.19 -11.48 -3.77
N GLU A 3 -11.90 -11.64 -3.54
CA GLU A 3 -11.13 -10.68 -2.75
C GLU A 3 -10.72 -9.55 -3.67
N GLU A 4 -11.32 -8.38 -3.44
CA GLU A 4 -11.11 -7.17 -4.23
C GLU A 4 -10.29 -6.18 -3.43
N LEU A 5 -9.17 -5.75 -3.98
CA LEU A 5 -8.38 -4.63 -3.46
C LEU A 5 -8.99 -3.32 -3.98
N LYS A 6 -9.51 -2.48 -3.07
CA LYS A 6 -10.14 -1.19 -3.41
C LYS A 6 -9.22 -0.02 -3.07
N ILE A 7 -8.56 0.51 -4.08
CA ILE A 7 -7.66 1.67 -3.97
C ILE A 7 -8.28 2.86 -4.69
N ALA A 8 -8.27 4.02 -4.02
CA ALA A 8 -8.61 5.31 -4.60
C ALA A 8 -7.34 6.08 -4.96
N MET A 9 -7.35 6.72 -6.13
CA MET A 9 -6.25 7.56 -6.61
C MET A 9 -6.77 8.93 -7.07
N THR A 10 -6.05 9.98 -6.72
CA THR A 10 -6.30 11.35 -7.22
C THR A 10 -4.99 11.94 -7.71
N ILE A 11 -5.01 12.55 -8.90
CA ILE A 11 -3.83 13.16 -9.52
C ILE A 11 -4.06 14.67 -9.63
N ASP A 12 -3.27 15.44 -8.88
CA ASP A 12 -3.15 16.88 -9.06
C ASP A 12 -2.11 17.16 -10.17
N VAL A 13 -2.62 17.33 -11.39
CA VAL A 13 -1.80 17.56 -12.58
C VAL A 13 -1.04 18.88 -12.52
N LYS A 14 -1.59 19.90 -11.84
CA LYS A 14 -1.00 21.23 -11.75
C LYS A 14 0.25 21.20 -10.88
N ASN A 15 0.17 20.58 -9.71
CA ASN A 15 1.28 20.51 -8.76
C ASN A 15 2.14 19.24 -8.93
N LYS A 16 1.74 18.34 -9.84
CA LYS A 16 2.32 17.02 -10.08
C LYS A 16 2.39 16.17 -8.81
N ILE A 17 1.22 15.96 -8.21
CA ILE A 17 1.08 15.18 -6.98
C ILE A 17 0.10 14.01 -7.22
N LEU A 18 0.51 12.81 -6.84
CA LEU A 18 -0.34 11.63 -6.70
C LEU A 18 -0.76 11.49 -5.24
N TYR A 19 -2.05 11.33 -5.01
CA TYR A 19 -2.63 10.86 -3.75
C TYR A 19 -3.16 9.44 -4.00
N ILE A 20 -2.74 8.48 -3.19
CA ILE A 20 -3.11 7.07 -3.35
C ILE A 20 -3.36 6.44 -1.98
N GLY A 21 -4.44 5.68 -1.82
CA GLY A 21 -4.80 5.06 -0.55
C GLY A 21 -6.11 4.28 -0.64
N GLU A 22 -6.46 3.55 0.41
CA GLU A 22 -7.79 2.94 0.56
C GLU A 22 -8.81 4.00 0.99
N GLU A 23 -10.07 3.83 0.58
CA GLU A 23 -11.15 4.80 0.82
C GLU A 23 -11.37 5.13 2.31
N ASN A 24 -11.06 4.21 3.22
CA ASN A 24 -11.29 4.36 4.67
C ASN A 24 -9.99 4.34 5.49
N SER A 25 -8.83 4.55 4.87
CA SER A 25 -7.53 4.47 5.53
C SER A 25 -6.64 5.69 5.25
N SER A 26 -5.50 5.73 5.92
CA SER A 26 -4.44 6.71 5.62
C SER A 26 -3.82 6.40 4.26
N GLY A 27 -3.79 7.40 3.38
CA GLY A 27 -3.13 7.32 2.07
C GLY A 27 -1.71 7.89 2.09
N VAL A 28 -1.03 7.77 0.95
CA VAL A 28 0.31 8.32 0.70
C VAL A 28 0.24 9.38 -0.39
N LYS A 29 1.12 10.37 -0.26
CA LYS A 29 1.31 11.45 -1.22
C LYS A 29 2.68 11.33 -1.87
N TYR A 30 2.72 11.29 -3.20
CA TYR A 30 3.95 11.30 -3.97
C TYR A 30 4.00 12.51 -4.90
N LYS A 31 5.17 13.13 -5.01
CA LYS A 31 5.46 14.07 -6.11
C LYS A 31 5.97 13.27 -7.31
N TYR A 32 5.51 13.63 -8.51
CA TYR A 32 5.95 13.02 -9.76
C TYR A 32 6.44 14.08 -10.75
N ASN A 33 7.28 13.69 -11.72
CA ASN A 33 7.83 14.62 -12.70
C ASN A 33 7.21 14.47 -14.09
N ASN A 34 6.88 13.23 -14.47
CA ASN A 34 6.33 12.83 -15.77
C ASN A 34 5.50 11.54 -15.58
N VAL A 35 4.89 11.05 -16.67
CA VAL A 35 4.03 9.86 -16.63
C VAL A 35 4.78 8.62 -16.16
N LYS A 36 6.03 8.43 -16.61
CA LYS A 36 6.86 7.29 -16.19
C LYS A 36 7.13 7.29 -14.67
N ASP A 37 7.50 8.44 -14.12
CA ASP A 37 7.69 8.58 -12.66
C ASP A 37 6.37 8.35 -11.91
N LEU A 38 5.23 8.78 -12.45
CA LEU A 38 3.91 8.50 -11.89
C LEU A 38 3.60 7.00 -11.86
N GLU A 39 3.87 6.27 -12.94
CA GLU A 39 3.76 4.81 -13.01
C GLU A 39 4.64 4.14 -11.96
N ASP A 40 5.90 4.58 -11.83
CA ASP A 40 6.84 4.07 -10.83
C ASP A 40 6.33 4.31 -9.39
N LYS A 41 5.67 5.43 -9.10
CA LYS A 41 5.06 5.69 -7.78
C LYS A 41 3.89 4.78 -7.47
N ILE A 42 3.01 4.55 -8.45
CA ILE A 42 1.86 3.64 -8.28
C ILE A 42 2.37 2.22 -8.06
N LYS A 43 3.33 1.79 -8.89
CA LYS A 43 3.97 0.49 -8.76
C LYS A 43 4.60 0.32 -7.37
N PHE A 44 5.39 1.28 -6.93
CA PHE A 44 6.02 1.24 -5.60
C PHE A 44 4.99 1.11 -4.47
N TYR A 45 3.89 1.85 -4.53
CA TYR A 45 2.82 1.76 -3.54
C TYR A 45 2.22 0.34 -3.49
N LEU A 46 1.91 -0.25 -4.65
CA LEU A 46 1.36 -1.60 -4.74
C LEU A 46 2.35 -2.65 -4.25
N GLU A 47 3.62 -2.56 -4.63
CA GLU A 47 4.67 -3.48 -4.16
C GLU A 47 4.94 -3.35 -2.67
N TYR A 48 4.84 -2.15 -2.11
CA TYR A 48 5.13 -1.95 -0.69
C TYR A 48 4.00 -2.47 0.21
N TYR A 49 2.74 -2.19 -0.15
CA TYR A 49 1.59 -2.48 0.71
C TYR A 49 0.84 -3.76 0.34
N TYR A 50 0.91 -4.22 -0.91
CA TYR A 50 0.04 -5.28 -1.42
C TYR A 50 0.76 -6.36 -2.24
N LEU A 51 2.10 -6.43 -2.20
CA LEU A 51 2.84 -7.44 -2.96
C LEU A 51 2.40 -8.85 -2.61
N GLN A 52 2.13 -9.12 -1.33
CA GLN A 52 1.77 -10.47 -0.91
C GLN A 52 0.39 -10.87 -1.41
N GLU A 53 -0.56 -9.96 -1.28
CA GLU A 53 -1.95 -10.07 -1.70
C GLU A 53 -2.04 -10.24 -3.21
N ILE A 54 -1.20 -9.54 -3.97
CA ILE A 54 -1.19 -9.57 -5.44
C ILE A 54 -0.47 -10.80 -6.00
N GLU A 55 0.71 -11.17 -5.47
CA GLU A 55 1.54 -12.22 -6.08
C GLU A 55 1.31 -13.62 -5.51
N TYR A 56 0.99 -13.75 -4.22
CA TYR A 56 0.92 -15.06 -3.58
C TYR A 56 -0.50 -15.60 -3.43
N GLY A 57 -1.53 -14.76 -3.62
CA GLY A 57 -2.91 -15.13 -3.28
C GLY A 57 -3.05 -15.48 -1.79
N ASN A 58 -4.28 -15.63 -1.31
CA ASN A 58 -4.55 -15.87 0.12
C ASN A 58 -4.17 -17.26 0.65
N ASP A 59 -3.14 -17.90 0.09
CA ASP A 59 -2.67 -19.21 0.54
C ASP A 59 -1.73 -19.12 1.76
N LYS A 60 -1.59 -17.95 2.39
CA LYS A 60 -0.83 -17.79 3.64
C LYS A 60 -1.59 -17.00 4.71
N LYS A 61 -2.67 -17.59 5.22
CA LYS A 61 -2.95 -17.49 6.66
C LYS A 61 -1.80 -18.18 7.40
N GLY A 62 -0.77 -17.42 7.80
CA GLY A 62 0.29 -17.98 8.63
C GLY A 62 1.61 -17.24 8.55
N ILE A 63 1.64 -15.95 8.87
CA ILE A 63 2.84 -15.36 9.49
C ILE A 63 2.33 -14.57 10.70
N ASN A 64 2.58 -15.13 11.88
CA ASN A 64 2.26 -14.58 13.17
C ASN A 64 2.93 -13.21 13.33
N ASN A 65 2.16 -12.16 13.57
CA ASN A 65 2.64 -11.00 14.32
C ASN A 65 2.60 -11.38 15.81
N GLU A 66 3.60 -12.13 16.27
CA GLU A 66 3.98 -12.21 17.69
C GLU A 66 5.28 -11.42 17.87
N LEU A 67 5.14 -10.11 18.02
CA LEU A 67 6.10 -9.16 18.56
C LEU A 67 5.21 -7.99 19.03
N GLU A 68 5.17 -7.53 20.27
CA GLU A 68 5.99 -7.64 21.47
C GLU A 68 5.06 -7.27 22.64
N ASP A 69 5.18 -7.94 23.78
CA ASP A 69 4.97 -7.30 25.09
C ASP A 69 5.99 -7.96 26.03
N GLU A 70 7.20 -7.40 26.03
CA GLU A 70 8.12 -7.55 27.15
C GLU A 70 7.53 -6.80 28.36
N GLU A 71 6.96 -7.51 29.34
CA GLU A 71 6.84 -6.96 30.70
C GLU A 71 7.27 -7.97 31.77
N GLU A 72 8.32 -7.53 32.46
CA GLU A 72 8.79 -7.80 33.82
C GLU A 72 9.10 -9.23 34.31
N ILE A 73 10.41 -9.45 34.41
CA ILE A 73 11.08 -10.31 35.38
C ILE A 73 10.66 -9.90 36.80
N LEU A 74 10.11 -10.85 37.58
CA LEU A 74 10.16 -10.87 39.05
C LEU A 74 10.21 -12.31 39.58
#